data_AF-A0A834Y6X7-F1
#
_entry.id   AF-A0A834Y6X7-F1
#
_cell.length_a   1.000
_cell.length_b   1.000
_cell.length_c   1.000
_cell.angle_alpha   90.00
_cell.angle_beta   90.00
_cell.angle_gamma   90.00
#
_symmetry.space_group_name_H-M   'P 1'
#
loop_
_entity.id
_entity.type
_entity.pdbx_description
1 polymer ?
#
loop_
_entity_poly.entity_id
_entity_poly.type
_entity_poly.pdbx_seq_one_letter_code
_entity_poly.pdbx_strand_id
1 'polypeptide(L)'
;MRRASSINRPPTPDAEVDQEQELSLQEIINIKSIYKERGRNNVTVDDLVDVITPKGRASVPDSVKAELLQRIRSFLVSAAL
;
A
#
# COMPACT_ATOMS: atom_id res chain seq x y z
N MET A 1 12.16 33.08 22.17
CA MET A 1 11.52 31.90 21.54
C MET A 1 12.57 31.14 20.73
N ARG A 2 12.90 29.90 21.11
CA ARG A 2 13.91 29.08 20.40
C ARG A 2 13.19 28.17 19.40
N ARG A 3 13.48 28.33 18.10
CA ARG A 3 13.08 27.36 17.08
C ARG A 3 13.93 26.12 17.30
N ALA A 4 13.32 24.98 17.63
CA ALA A 4 14.05 23.73 17.70
C ALA A 4 14.46 23.34 16.27
N SER A 5 15.75 23.48 15.95
CA SER A 5 16.31 22.88 14.75
C SER A 5 16.45 21.38 14.99
N SER A 6 15.95 20.59 14.04
CA SER A 6 16.07 19.13 14.05
C SER A 6 17.54 18.73 13.91
N ILE A 7 18.21 18.43 15.02
CA ILE A 7 19.66 18.15 15.08
C ILE A 7 20.01 16.72 14.58
N ASN A 8 19.02 15.85 14.32
CA ASN A 8 19.24 14.51 13.75
C ASN A 8 18.07 14.09 12.86
N ARG A 9 17.91 14.73 11.69
CA ARG A 9 17.03 14.15 10.67
C ARG A 9 17.83 13.03 9.98
N PRO A 10 17.46 11.74 10.14
CA PRO A 10 18.09 10.70 9.34
C PRO A 10 17.86 11.06 7.86
N PRO A 11 18.84 10.80 6.97
CA PRO A 11 18.59 10.93 5.54
C PRO A 11 17.34 10.11 5.25
N THR A 12 16.34 10.73 4.61
CA THR A 12 15.29 9.94 3.98
C THR A 12 16.06 8.97 3.08
N PRO A 13 15.98 7.65 3.29
CA PRO A 13 16.57 6.71 2.35
C PRO A 13 16.06 7.14 0.98
N ASP A 14 16.95 7.22 -0.01
CA ASP A 14 16.51 7.37 -1.39
C ASP A 14 15.41 6.33 -1.56
N ALA A 15 14.17 6.80 -1.78
CA ALA A 15 13.08 5.87 -2.01
C ALA A 15 13.54 5.10 -3.23
N GLU A 16 13.95 3.84 -3.03
CA GLU A 16 14.00 2.91 -4.13
C GLU A 16 12.63 3.06 -4.74
N VAL A 17 12.60 3.58 -5.97
CA VAL A 17 11.37 3.90 -6.67
C VAL A 17 10.56 2.62 -6.58
N ASP A 18 9.56 2.61 -5.71
CA ASP A 18 8.60 1.52 -5.61
C ASP A 18 8.17 1.35 -7.05
N GLN A 19 8.51 0.22 -7.67
CA GLN A 19 8.14 -0.04 -9.05
C GLN A 19 6.63 0.11 -9.06
N GLU A 20 6.13 1.25 -9.54
CA GLU A 20 4.73 1.59 -9.55
C GLU A 20 4.08 0.49 -10.38
N GLN A 21 3.53 -0.49 -9.67
CA GLN A 21 3.16 -1.75 -10.28
C GLN A 21 1.97 -1.42 -11.16
N GLU A 22 2.23 -1.31 -12.46
CA GLU A 22 1.23 -0.89 -13.42
C GLU A 22 0.07 -1.87 -13.33
N LEU A 23 -1.15 -1.34 -13.12
CA LEU A 23 -2.35 -2.16 -13.04
C LEU A 23 -2.42 -3.04 -14.29
N SER A 24 -2.55 -4.35 -14.08
CA SER A 24 -2.69 -5.30 -15.16
C SER A 24 -3.93 -4.98 -15.99
N LEU A 25 -3.89 -5.31 -17.28
CA LEU A 25 -5.03 -5.13 -18.20
C LEU A 25 -6.30 -5.81 -17.67
N GLN A 26 -6.17 -6.94 -16.97
CA GLN A 26 -7.30 -7.66 -16.37
C GLN A 26 -7.96 -6.86 -15.23
N GLU A 27 -7.19 -6.15 -14.41
CA GLU A 27 -7.72 -5.30 -13.34
C GLU A 27 -8.48 -4.11 -13.90
N ILE A 28 -7.93 -3.49 -14.95
CA ILE A 28 -8.58 -2.41 -15.68
C ILE A 28 -9.89 -2.90 -16.33
N ILE A 29 -9.91 -4.12 -16.87
CA ILE A 29 -11.10 -4.73 -17.46
C ILE A 29 -12.16 -5.02 -16.39
N ASN A 30 -11.78 -5.57 -15.23
CA ASN A 30 -12.70 -5.85 -14.12
C ASN A 30 -13.37 -4.57 -13.61
N ILE A 31 -12.60 -3.51 -13.35
CA ILE A 31 -13.15 -2.24 -12.89
C ILE A 31 -14.11 -1.66 -13.96
N LYS A 32 -13.72 -1.70 -15.25
CA LYS A 32 -14.56 -1.23 -16.35
C LYS A 32 -15.84 -2.07 -16.52
N SER A 33 -15.81 -3.36 -16.23
CA SER A 33 -16.99 -4.25 -16.30
C SER A 33 -18.04 -3.85 -15.26
N ILE A 34 -17.65 -3.56 -14.01
CA ILE A 34 -18.58 -3.13 -12.96
C ILE A 34 -19.33 -1.86 -13.38
N TYR A 35 -18.60 -0.87 -13.91
CA TYR A 35 -19.22 0.36 -14.41
C TYR A 35 -20.13 0.15 -15.62
N LYS A 36 -19.83 -0.85 -16.47
CA LYS A 36 -20.70 -1.21 -17.60
C LYS A 36 -21.98 -1.91 -17.15
N GLU A 37 -21.89 -2.77 -16.14
CA GLU A 37 -23.03 -3.56 -15.66
C GLU A 37 -23.97 -2.76 -14.77
N ARG A 38 -23.42 -1.97 -13.84
CA ARG A 38 -24.21 -1.22 -12.86
C ARG A 38 -24.49 0.22 -13.28
N GLY A 39 -23.73 0.75 -14.23
CA GLY A 39 -23.78 2.15 -14.65
C GLY A 39 -22.98 3.06 -13.71
N ARG A 40 -22.30 4.06 -14.28
CA ARG A 40 -21.36 4.94 -13.54
C ARG A 40 -21.96 5.61 -12.30
N ASN A 41 -23.22 6.03 -12.37
CA ASN A 41 -23.88 6.74 -11.27
C ASN A 41 -24.38 5.80 -10.15
N ASN A 42 -24.29 4.48 -10.36
CA ASN A 42 -24.83 3.45 -9.49
C ASN A 42 -23.73 2.61 -8.81
N VAL A 43 -22.47 3.03 -8.96
CA VAL A 43 -21.30 2.40 -8.34
C VAL A 43 -20.78 3.33 -7.24
N THR A 44 -20.71 2.83 -6.03
CA THR A 44 -20.12 3.54 -4.89
C THR A 44 -18.63 3.27 -4.78
N VAL A 45 -17.93 4.03 -3.93
CA VAL A 45 -16.52 3.75 -3.60
C VAL A 45 -16.39 2.39 -2.91
N ASP A 46 -17.33 2.04 -2.02
CA ASP A 46 -17.31 0.77 -1.29
C ASP A 46 -17.43 -0.43 -2.24
N ASP A 47 -18.28 -0.33 -3.28
CA ASP A 47 -18.37 -1.36 -4.33
C ASP A 47 -17.03 -1.61 -5.03
N LEU A 48 -16.23 -0.55 -5.23
CA LEU A 48 -14.91 -0.67 -5.84
C LEU A 48 -13.89 -1.24 -4.87
N VAL A 49 -13.96 -0.83 -3.60
CA VAL A 49 -13.08 -1.35 -2.54
C VAL A 49 -13.26 -2.86 -2.43
N ASP A 50 -14.49 -3.36 -2.43
CA ASP A 50 -14.79 -4.78 -2.31
C ASP A 50 -14.17 -5.60 -3.46
N VAL A 51 -14.17 -5.08 -4.69
CA VAL A 51 -13.61 -5.80 -5.84
C VAL A 51 -12.09 -5.66 -5.95
N ILE A 52 -11.54 -4.49 -5.62
CA ILE A 52 -10.11 -4.22 -5.79
C ILE A 52 -9.30 -4.81 -4.63
N THR A 53 -9.82 -4.82 -3.41
CA THR A 53 -9.09 -5.20 -2.18
C THR A 53 -8.50 -6.62 -2.23
N PRO A 54 -9.22 -7.68 -2.63
CA PRO A 54 -8.65 -9.03 -2.66
C PRO A 54 -7.42 -9.12 -3.54
N LYS A 55 -7.42 -8.39 -4.67
CA LYS A 55 -6.31 -8.38 -5.62
C LYS A 55 -5.14 -7.53 -5.13
N GLY A 56 -5.42 -6.33 -4.60
CA GLY A 56 -4.41 -5.49 -3.98
C GLY A 56 -3.70 -6.15 -2.79
N ARG A 57 -4.41 -7.01 -2.04
CA ARG A 57 -3.78 -7.84 -0.99
C ARG A 57 -2.89 -8.93 -1.56
N ALA A 58 -3.30 -9.54 -2.68
CA ALA A 58 -2.56 -10.60 -3.34
C ALA A 58 -1.31 -10.09 -4.09
N SER A 59 -1.31 -8.83 -4.54
CA SER A 59 -0.17 -8.24 -5.26
C SER A 59 1.03 -7.95 -4.36
N VAL A 60 0.85 -7.89 -3.04
CA VAL A 60 1.94 -7.67 -2.09
C VAL A 60 2.89 -8.88 -2.10
N PRO A 61 4.17 -8.73 -2.51
CA PRO A 61 5.14 -9.81 -2.53
C PRO A 61 5.43 -10.36 -1.13
N ASP A 62 5.74 -11.66 -1.04
CA ASP A 62 6.01 -12.30 0.25
C ASP A 62 7.30 -11.79 0.91
N SER A 63 8.27 -11.33 0.11
CA SER A 63 9.49 -10.68 0.61
C SER A 63 9.17 -9.44 1.44
N VAL A 64 8.27 -8.58 0.95
CA VAL A 64 7.80 -7.38 1.65
C VAL A 64 7.13 -7.78 2.97
N LYS A 65 6.21 -8.75 2.94
CA LYS A 65 5.55 -9.25 4.17
C LYS A 65 6.57 -9.78 5.19
N ALA A 66 7.55 -10.56 4.73
CA ALA A 66 8.58 -11.14 5.58
C ALA A 66 9.48 -10.06 6.22
N GLU A 67 9.85 -9.05 5.44
CA GLU A 67 10.65 -7.93 5.93
C GLU A 67 9.89 -7.11 6.98
N LEU A 68 8.64 -6.73 6.73
CA LEU A 68 7.84 -6.01 7.70
C LEU A 68 7.65 -6.82 8.98
N LEU A 69 7.37 -8.13 8.85
CA LEU A 69 7.28 -9.02 10.01
C LEU A 69 8.59 -9.02 10.81
N GLN A 70 9.74 -9.04 10.14
CA GLN A 70 11.03 -8.97 10.81
C GLN A 70 11.23 -7.65 11.54
N ARG A 71 10.88 -6.52 10.92
CA ARG A 71 10.95 -5.19 11.55
C ARG A 71 10.06 -5.13 12.80
N ILE A 72 8.84 -5.68 12.75
CA ILE A 72 7.93 -5.78 13.90
C ILE A 72 8.57 -6.63 15.01
N ARG A 73 9.12 -7.81 14.69
CA ARG A 73 9.80 -8.66 15.67
C ARG A 73 10.97 -7.94 16.34
N SER A 74 11.83 -7.29 15.56
CA SER A 74 12.96 -6.52 16.07
C SER A 74 12.52 -5.39 16.99
N PHE A 75 11.48 -4.64 16.60
CA PHE A 75 10.91 -3.59 17.44
C PHE A 75 10.41 -4.12 18.78
N LEU A 76 9.62 -5.21 18.78
CA LEU A 76 9.10 -5.82 20.00
C LEU A 76 10.21 -6.34 20.93
N VAL A 77 11.28 -6.92 20.38
CA VAL A 77 12.44 -7.36 21.17
C VAL A 77 13.18 -6.16 21.78
N SER A 78 13.38 -5.09 21.01
CA SER A 78 14.07 -3.89 21.51
C SER A 78 13.28 -3.13 22.58
N ALA A 79 11.95 -3.18 22.54
CA ALA A 79 11.07 -2.50 23.50
C ALA A 79 10.92 -3.27 24.83
N ALA A 80 11.30 -4.55 24.86
CA ALA A 80 11.24 -5.40 26.05
C ALA A 80 12.55 -5.43 26.87
N LEU A 81 13.59 -4.73 26.41
CA LEU A 81 14.87 -4.50 27.09
C LEU A 81 14.88 -3.11 27.75
#